data_AF-A0A9X1RP87-F1
#
_entry.id   AF-A0A9X1RP87-F1
#
_cell.length_a   1.000
_cell.length_b   1.000
_cell.length_c   1.000
_cell.angle_alpha   90.00
_cell.angle_beta   90.00
_cell.angle_gamma   90.00
#
_symmetry.space_group_name_H-M   'P 1'
#
loop_
_entity.id
_entity.type
_entity.pdbx_description
1 polymer ?
#
loop_
_entity_poly.entity_id
_entity_poly.type
_entity_poly.pdbx_seq_one_letter_code
_entity_poly.pdbx_strand_id
1 'polypeptide(L)'
;MTTYQSLDWGGDVQLAYQSNGQANGFRAGAVSRLDLSVQRRLWPGTLGEGVSGFLYGGLEANLIHVAKDQVNGIDDANSGRTTLFLTPTVQYVTRSWVLEAGVQIPVSQRMNGTALKNDYILTTGFRLNF
;
A
#
# COMPACT_ATOMS: atom_id res chain seq x y z
N MET A 1 12.45 -1.79 6.78
CA MET A 1 12.05 -0.70 5.88
C MET A 1 13.34 -0.09 5.36
N THR A 2 13.48 -0.03 4.05
CA THR A 2 14.63 0.59 3.39
C THR A 2 14.09 1.66 2.46
N THR A 3 14.57 2.88 2.65
CA THR A 3 14.15 4.06 1.88
C THR A 3 15.35 4.56 1.06
N TYR A 4 15.13 4.88 -0.20
CA TYR A 4 16.10 5.53 -1.07
C TYR A 4 15.50 6.84 -1.60
N GLN A 5 16.23 7.95 -1.46
CA GLN A 5 15.75 9.26 -1.89
C GLN A 5 16.85 10.04 -2.62
N SER A 6 16.50 10.55 -3.79
CA SER A 6 17.25 11.48 -4.63
C SER A 6 16.42 12.76 -4.84
N LEU A 7 17.02 13.81 -5.43
CA LEU A 7 16.40 15.14 -5.55
C LEU A 7 15.08 15.15 -6.34
N ASP A 8 14.92 14.20 -7.27
CA ASP A 8 13.75 14.08 -8.16
C ASP A 8 12.96 12.79 -7.98
N TRP A 9 13.55 11.77 -7.37
CA TRP A 9 12.99 10.43 -7.24
C TRP A 9 13.13 9.94 -5.80
N GLY A 10 12.07 9.35 -5.28
CA GLY A 10 12.10 8.61 -4.03
C GLY A 10 11.52 7.21 -4.25
N GLY A 11 11.95 6.27 -3.43
CA GLY A 11 11.32 4.96 -3.36
C GLY A 11 11.52 4.32 -2.00
N ASP A 12 10.59 3.46 -1.64
CA ASP A 12 10.63 2.71 -0.39
C ASP A 12 10.33 1.24 -0.63
N VAL A 13 10.94 0.40 0.19
CA VAL A 13 10.67 -1.04 0.26
C VAL A 13 10.41 -1.42 1.71
N GLN A 14 9.25 -2.02 1.95
CA GLN A 14 8.84 -2.51 3.25
C GLN A 14 8.40 -3.96 3.19
N LEU A 15 8.87 -4.76 4.14
CA LEU A 15 8.41 -6.13 4.37
C LEU A 15 7.86 -6.20 5.79
N ALA A 16 6.66 -6.77 5.95
CA ALA A 16 6.01 -6.96 7.23
C ALA A 16 5.44 -8.37 7.36
N TYR A 17 5.51 -8.93 8.56
CA TYR A 17 4.91 -10.22 8.91
C TYR A 17 4.11 -10.08 10.20
N GLN A 18 2.86 -10.52 10.17
CA GLN A 18 1.93 -10.48 11.29
C GLN A 18 1.46 -11.91 11.57
N SER A 19 1.89 -12.45 12.71
CA SER A 19 1.33 -13.70 13.23
C SER A 19 0.06 -13.38 14.02
N ASN A 20 -1.01 -14.13 13.76
CA ASN A 20 -2.27 -13.98 14.49
C ASN A 20 -2.39 -15.02 15.60
N GLY A 21 -2.99 -14.63 16.72
CA GLY A 21 -3.20 -15.49 17.88
C GLY A 21 -4.19 -16.63 17.62
N GLN A 22 -4.20 -17.61 18.53
CA GLN A 22 -5.14 -18.73 18.53
C GLN A 22 -6.11 -18.59 19.69
N ALA A 23 -7.40 -18.82 19.45
CA ALA A 23 -8.43 -18.83 20.48
C ALA A 23 -9.52 -19.86 20.13
N ASN A 24 -10.01 -20.60 21.13
CA ASN A 24 -11.15 -21.52 20.98
C ASN A 24 -11.03 -22.51 19.80
N GLY A 25 -9.83 -23.05 19.55
CA GLY A 25 -9.57 -23.96 18.45
C GLY A 25 -9.42 -23.30 17.08
N PHE A 26 -9.65 -21.98 16.95
CA PHE A 26 -9.44 -21.21 15.74
C PHE A 26 -8.10 -20.47 15.76
N ARG A 27 -7.35 -20.52 14.67
CA ARG A 27 -6.16 -19.71 14.43
C ARG A 27 -6.33 -19.01 13.08
N ALA A 28 -6.34 -17.68 13.10
CA ALA A 28 -6.34 -16.92 11.86
C ALA A 28 -4.99 -17.07 11.14
N GLY A 29 -5.03 -17.15 9.82
CA GLY A 29 -3.84 -17.22 8.99
C GLY A 29 -2.92 -16.02 9.22
N ALA A 30 -1.62 -16.26 9.27
CA ALA A 30 -0.63 -15.18 9.34
C ALA A 30 -0.66 -14.33 8.06
N VAL A 31 -0.28 -13.05 8.17
CA VAL A 31 -0.27 -12.10 7.06
C VAL A 31 1.16 -11.64 6.78
N SER A 32 1.61 -11.82 5.55
CA SER A 32 2.85 -11.25 5.02
C SER A 32 2.51 -10.12 4.05
N ARG A 33 3.21 -8.98 4.15
CA ARG A 33 3.06 -7.83 3.26
C ARG A 33 4.42 -7.43 2.71
N LEU A 34 4.49 -7.19 1.40
CA LEU A 34 5.60 -6.56 0.72
C LEU A 34 5.07 -5.33 0.00
N ASP A 35 5.52 -4.16 0.41
CA ASP A 35 5.11 -2.88 -0.11
C ASP A 35 6.31 -2.22 -0.81
N LEU A 36 6.09 -1.77 -2.03
CA LEU A 36 7.07 -1.08 -2.87
C LEU A 36 6.46 0.24 -3.31
N SER A 37 7.18 1.34 -3.13
CA SER A 37 6.72 2.63 -3.63
C SER A 37 7.81 3.31 -4.46
N VAL A 38 7.38 4.02 -5.49
CA VAL A 38 8.22 4.95 -6.22
C VAL A 38 7.45 6.25 -6.40
N GLN A 39 8.12 7.36 -6.21
CA GLN A 39 7.57 8.70 -6.41
C GLN A 39 8.55 9.57 -7.16
N ARG A 40 8.01 10.49 -7.94
CA ARG A 40 8.77 11.47 -8.72
C ARG A 40 8.14 12.84 -8.61
N ARG A 41 8.97 13.88 -8.52
CA ARG A 41 8.51 15.26 -8.71
C ARG A 41 8.10 15.47 -10.17
N LEU A 42 6.83 15.82 -10.38
CA LEU A 42 6.27 16.17 -11.68
C LEU A 42 6.33 17.68 -11.93
N TRP A 43 6.24 18.50 -10.87
CA TRP A 43 6.30 19.96 -10.96
C TRP A 43 6.85 20.60 -9.67
N PRO A 44 7.58 21.73 -9.76
CA PRO A 44 8.07 22.38 -10.97
C PRO A 44 9.30 21.68 -11.55
N GLY A 45 9.47 21.79 -12.88
CA GLY A 45 10.62 21.21 -13.58
C GLY A 45 11.95 21.93 -13.29
N THR A 46 11.89 23.18 -12.83
CA THR A 46 13.04 23.97 -12.38
C THR A 46 12.76 24.59 -11.02
N LEU A 47 13.76 24.56 -10.13
CA LEU A 47 13.68 25.16 -8.80
C LEU A 47 14.09 26.64 -8.91
N GLY A 48 13.11 27.53 -9.07
CA GLY A 48 13.31 28.99 -9.06
C GLY A 48 12.83 29.63 -7.75
N GLU A 49 13.14 30.92 -7.56
CA GLU A 49 12.50 31.71 -6.50
C GLU A 49 10.99 31.84 -6.78
N GLY A 50 10.16 31.62 -5.74
CA GLY A 50 8.70 31.76 -5.83
C GLY A 50 7.89 30.46 -5.96
N VAL A 51 8.53 29.29 -5.90
CA VAL A 51 7.80 28.00 -5.88
C VAL A 51 7.02 27.86 -4.56
N SER A 52 5.69 27.89 -4.64
CA SER A 52 4.77 27.78 -3.50
C SER A 52 4.41 26.33 -3.13
N GLY A 53 4.71 25.37 -4.00
CA GLY A 53 4.42 23.96 -3.78
C GLY A 53 5.04 23.04 -4.83
N PHE A 54 4.90 21.75 -4.61
CA PHE A 54 5.46 20.67 -5.41
C PHE A 54 4.37 19.65 -5.73
N LEU A 55 4.32 19.22 -6.99
CA LEU A 55 3.47 18.12 -7.41
C LEU A 55 4.34 16.87 -7.57
N TYR A 56 3.94 15.81 -6.88
CA TYR A 56 4.53 14.48 -7.00
C TYR A 56 3.52 13.53 -7.62
N GLY A 57 4.03 12.64 -8.46
CA GLY A 57 3.31 11.47 -8.94
C GLY A 57 4.02 10.22 -8.44
N GLY A 58 3.26 9.22 -8.04
CA GLY A 58 3.80 7.98 -7.52
C GLY A 58 3.07 6.75 -8.02
N LEU A 59 3.70 5.62 -7.81
CA LEU A 59 3.13 4.30 -8.00
C LEU A 59 3.57 3.42 -6.84
N GLU A 60 2.59 2.79 -6.20
CA GLU A 60 2.83 1.82 -5.14
C GLU A 60 2.39 0.43 -5.60
N ALA A 61 3.11 -0.59 -5.15
CA ALA A 61 2.78 -1.99 -5.35
C ALA A 61 2.75 -2.69 -4.00
N ASN A 62 1.58 -3.23 -3.63
CA ASN A 62 1.36 -3.86 -2.33
C ASN A 62 1.00 -5.32 -2.55
N LEU A 63 1.89 -6.24 -2.20
CA LEU A 63 1.67 -7.68 -2.25
C LEU A 63 1.33 -8.18 -0.85
N ILE A 64 0.08 -8.64 -0.68
CA ILE A 64 -0.44 -9.15 0.57
C ILE A 64 -0.68 -10.65 0.41
N HIS A 65 -0.05 -11.45 1.26
CA HIS A 65 -0.30 -12.88 1.38
C HIS A 65 -0.89 -13.18 2.76
N VAL A 66 -2.09 -13.75 2.77
CA VAL A 66 -2.79 -14.24 3.95
C VAL A 66 -2.76 -15.76 3.88
N ALA A 67 -2.13 -16.38 4.88
CA ALA A 67 -2.13 -17.84 5.02
C ALA A 67 -3.55 -18.35 5.30
N LYS A 68 -3.74 -19.67 5.21
CA LYS A 68 -5.02 -20.29 5.57
C LYS A 68 -5.27 -20.18 7.07
N ASP A 69 -6.53 -20.04 7.42
CA ASP A 69 -7.02 -20.20 8.77
C ASP A 69 -6.98 -21.68 9.16
N GLN A 70 -6.87 -21.95 10.46
CA GLN A 70 -6.94 -23.29 11.01
C GLN A 70 -8.09 -23.41 12.00
N VAL A 71 -8.90 -24.45 11.83
CA VAL A 71 -9.97 -24.84 12.76
C VAL A 71 -9.59 -26.19 13.36
N ASN A 72 -9.41 -26.24 14.67
CA ASN A 72 -8.94 -27.42 15.41
C ASN A 72 -7.64 -28.03 14.84
N GLY A 73 -6.74 -27.17 14.34
CA GLY A 73 -5.47 -27.58 13.73
C GLY A 73 -5.57 -28.06 12.28
N ILE A 74 -6.74 -27.98 11.65
CA ILE A 74 -6.97 -28.33 10.26
C ILE A 74 -7.11 -27.05 9.43
N ASP A 75 -6.37 -26.97 8.33
CA ASP A 75 -6.44 -25.83 7.41
C ASP A 75 -7.84 -25.74 6.77
N ASP A 76 -8.46 -24.56 6.84
CA ASP A 76 -9.67 -24.26 6.08
C ASP A 76 -9.31 -24.02 4.61
N ALA A 77 -9.74 -24.92 3.73
CA ALA A 77 -9.48 -24.85 2.29
C ALA A 77 -10.10 -23.63 1.61
N ASN A 78 -11.10 -23.00 2.22
CA ASN A 78 -11.80 -21.81 1.70
C ASN A 78 -11.26 -20.50 2.29
N SER A 79 -10.11 -20.55 2.98
CA SER A 79 -9.45 -19.41 3.59
C SER A 79 -8.09 -19.12 2.93
N GLY A 80 -7.51 -17.97 3.26
CA GLY A 80 -6.24 -17.51 2.69
C GLY A 80 -6.37 -16.91 1.29
N ARG A 81 -5.49 -15.95 1.01
CA ARG A 81 -5.55 -15.13 -0.20
C ARG A 81 -4.20 -14.51 -0.49
N THR A 82 -3.82 -14.44 -1.76
CA THR A 82 -2.73 -13.56 -2.21
C THR A 82 -3.30 -12.47 -3.10
N THR A 83 -2.96 -11.22 -2.84
CA THR A 83 -3.40 -10.09 -3.65
C THR A 83 -2.25 -9.15 -3.91
N LEU A 84 -2.09 -8.77 -5.19
CA LEU A 84 -1.22 -7.69 -5.61
C LEU A 84 -2.08 -6.50 -6.00
N PHE A 85 -1.82 -5.37 -5.36
CA PHE A 85 -2.39 -4.09 -5.71
C PHE A 85 -1.36 -3.21 -6.40
N LEU A 86 -1.79 -2.43 -7.38
CA LEU A 86 -1.07 -1.26 -7.89
C LEU A 86 -1.85 0.00 -7.56
N THR A 87 -1.18 1.01 -7.03
CA THR A 87 -1.80 2.26 -6.58
C THR A 87 -1.09 3.44 -7.25
N PRO A 88 -1.57 3.96 -8.38
CA PRO A 88 -1.18 5.28 -8.83
C PRO A 88 -1.57 6.34 -7.78
N THR A 89 -0.65 7.23 -7.45
CA THR A 89 -0.85 8.31 -6.50
C THR A 89 -0.42 9.67 -7.06
N VAL A 90 -1.05 10.73 -6.57
CA VAL A 90 -0.66 12.12 -6.82
C VAL A 90 -0.69 12.88 -5.50
N GLN A 91 0.32 13.71 -5.28
CA GLN A 91 0.43 14.50 -4.05
C GLN A 91 0.86 15.92 -4.37
N TYR A 92 0.13 16.89 -3.84
CA TYR A 92 0.49 18.30 -3.91
C TYR A 92 0.92 18.78 -2.52
N VAL A 93 2.18 19.16 -2.41
CA VAL A 93 2.85 19.54 -1.16
C VAL A 93 3.17 21.02 -1.19
N THR A 94 2.67 21.77 -0.23
CA THR A 94 3.05 23.18 0.00
C THR A 94 3.84 23.30 1.31
N ARG A 95 4.19 24.53 1.69
CA ARG A 95 4.86 24.79 2.97
C ARG A 95 4.01 24.43 4.19
N SER A 96 2.69 24.60 4.11
CA SER A 96 1.78 24.48 5.26
C SER A 96 0.72 23.39 5.11
N TRP A 97 0.58 22.78 3.93
CA TRP A 97 -0.40 21.73 3.72
C TRP A 97 -0.02 20.77 2.61
N VAL A 98 -0.59 19.57 2.68
CA VAL A 98 -0.44 18.49 1.70
C VAL A 98 -1.80 17.96 1.33
N LEU A 99 -2.04 17.78 0.04
CA LEU A 99 -3.19 17.07 -0.49
C LEU A 99 -2.70 15.82 -1.24
N GLU A 100 -3.32 14.68 -0.99
CA GLU A 100 -2.99 13.42 -1.65
C GLU A 100 -4.23 12.71 -2.18
N ALA A 101 -4.07 12.03 -3.30
CA ALA A 101 -5.07 11.14 -3.87
C ALA A 101 -4.39 9.90 -4.45
N GLY A 102 -5.02 8.74 -4.33
CA GLY A 102 -4.54 7.48 -4.87
C GLY A 102 -5.68 6.53 -5.17
N VAL A 103 -5.52 5.71 -6.20
CA VAL A 103 -6.51 4.70 -6.59
C VAL A 103 -5.85 3.34 -6.49
N GLN A 104 -6.25 2.52 -5.52
CA GLN A 104 -5.72 1.18 -5.35
C GLN A 104 -6.48 0.19 -6.24
N ILE A 105 -5.75 -0.44 -7.14
CA ILE A 105 -6.27 -1.34 -8.17
C ILE A 105 -5.77 -2.75 -7.89
N PRO A 106 -6.64 -3.74 -7.64
CA PRO A 106 -6.21 -5.11 -7.52
C PRO A 106 -5.90 -5.71 -8.89
N VAL A 107 -4.63 -5.82 -9.25
CA VAL A 107 -4.20 -6.35 -10.56
C VAL A 107 -4.11 -7.86 -10.58
N SER A 108 -3.93 -8.50 -9.42
CA SER A 108 -3.92 -9.95 -9.29
C SER A 108 -4.51 -10.39 -7.96
N GLN A 109 -5.50 -11.27 -8.00
CA GLN A 109 -6.12 -11.85 -6.83
C GLN A 109 -6.15 -13.38 -7.00
N ARG A 110 -5.33 -14.08 -6.23
CA ARG A 110 -5.41 -15.54 -6.10
C ARG A 110 -6.12 -15.86 -4.79
N MET A 111 -7.38 -16.23 -4.92
CA MET A 111 -8.27 -16.59 -3.83
C MET A 111 -8.33 -18.10 -3.73
N ASN A 112 -8.35 -18.62 -2.51
CA ASN A 112 -8.75 -20.00 -2.27
C ASN A 112 -10.27 -20.02 -2.06
N GLY A 113 -10.99 -20.89 -2.80
CA GLY A 113 -12.43 -21.07 -2.65
C GLY A 113 -13.26 -19.84 -3.05
N THR A 114 -14.24 -19.47 -2.23
CA THR A 114 -15.26 -18.44 -2.48
C THR A 114 -14.94 -17.07 -1.88
N ALA A 115 -13.66 -16.77 -1.62
CA ALA A 115 -13.27 -15.52 -0.96
C ALA A 115 -13.71 -14.28 -1.77
N LEU A 116 -14.10 -13.22 -1.05
CA LEU A 116 -14.68 -12.01 -1.64
C LEU A 116 -13.64 -11.22 -2.46
N LYS A 117 -14.00 -10.88 -3.72
CA LYS A 117 -13.24 -9.98 -4.59
C LYS A 117 -13.14 -8.59 -3.98
N ASN A 118 -11.93 -8.05 -3.91
CA ASN A 118 -11.75 -6.62 -3.61
C ASN A 118 -12.03 -5.81 -4.88
N ASP A 119 -12.80 -4.73 -4.72
CA ASP A 119 -13.01 -3.71 -5.73
C ASP A 119 -11.91 -2.64 -5.69
N TYR A 120 -12.05 -1.61 -6.54
CA TYR A 120 -11.21 -0.42 -6.55
C TYR A 120 -11.39 0.39 -5.27
N ILE A 121 -10.29 0.83 -4.64
CA ILE A 121 -10.34 1.70 -3.46
C ILE A 121 -9.78 3.06 -3.85
N LEU A 122 -10.59 4.11 -3.72
CA LEU A 122 -10.15 5.49 -3.83
C LEU A 122 -9.78 6.01 -2.44
N THR A 123 -8.55 6.51 -2.30
CA THR A 123 -8.07 7.15 -1.08
C THR A 123 -7.74 8.60 -1.37
N THR A 124 -8.21 9.50 -0.53
CA THR A 124 -7.83 10.93 -0.55
C THR A 124 -7.47 11.38 0.86
N GLY A 125 -6.53 12.31 0.97
CA GLY A 125 -6.03 12.77 2.26
C GLY A 125 -5.60 14.24 2.22
N PHE A 126 -5.77 14.92 3.34
CA PHE A 126 -5.34 16.30 3.53
C PHE A 126 -4.59 16.42 4.85
N ARG A 127 -3.42 17.07 4.85
CA ARG A 127 -2.57 17.25 6.04
C ARG A 127 -2.20 18.73 6.18
N LEU A 128 -2.29 19.25 7.39
CA LEU A 128 -1.85 20.61 7.75
C LEU A 128 -0.58 20.52 8.58
N ASN A 129 0.42 21.31 8.22
CA ASN A 129 1.65 21.49 8.98
C ASN A 129 1.66 22.92 9.52
N PHE A 130 1.68 23.06 10.84
CA PHE A 130 1.68 24.32 11.58
C PHE A 130 2.97 24.48 12.39
#